data_AF-E2C1H7-F1
#
_entry.id   AF-E2C1H7-F1
#
_cell.length_a   1.000
_cell.length_b   1.000
_cell.length_c   1.000
_cell.angle_alpha   90.00
_cell.angle_beta   90.00
_cell.angle_gamma   90.00
#
_symmetry.space_group_name_H-M   'P 1'
#
loop_
_entity.id
_entity.type
_entity.pdbx_description
1 polymer ?
#
loop_
_entity_poly.entity_id
_entity_poly.type
_entity_poly.pdbx_seq_one_letter_code
_entity_poly.pdbx_strand_id
1 'polypeptide(L)' 'MPGLIAVSEFVEETREDYNSPTTSTFVSRMPQCRQTITSLEENVSKEGLVILQGR' A
#
# COMPACT_ATOMS: atom_id res chain seq x y z
N MET A 1 12.29 3.85 10.16
CA MET A 1 11.73 3.20 8.95
C MET A 1 10.26 3.58 8.92
N PRO A 2 9.80 4.38 7.95
CA PRO A 2 8.37 4.70 7.83
C PRO A 2 7.61 3.38 7.69
N GLY A 3 6.62 3.14 8.55
CA GLY A 3 5.89 1.88 8.60
C GLY A 3 5.11 1.67 7.30
N LEU A 4 5.23 0.48 6.70
CA LEU A 4 4.31 0.02 5.66
C LEU A 4 2.92 -0.17 6.27
N ILE A 5 1.87 0.06 5.48
CA ILE A 5 0.49 -0.17 5.89
C ILE A 5 -0.03 -1.42 5.18
N ALA A 6 -0.70 -2.33 5.89
CA ALA A 6 -1.31 -3.47 5.21
C ALA A 6 -2.48 -3.01 4.32
N VAL A 7 -2.74 -3.73 3.23
CA VAL A 7 -3.89 -3.41 2.36
C VAL A 7 -5.22 -3.46 3.12
N SER A 8 -5.35 -4.36 4.10
CA SER A 8 -6.52 -4.43 4.98
C SER A 8 -6.70 -3.15 5.82
N GLU A 9 -5.62 -2.67 6.45
CA GLU A 9 -5.65 -1.44 7.25
C GLU A 9 -6.01 -0.22 6.39
N PHE A 10 -5.52 -0.17 5.15
CA PHE A 10 -5.89 0.89 4.20
C PHE A 10 -7.39 0.86 3.85
N VAL A 11 -7.94 -0.33 3.62
CA VAL A 11 -9.37 -0.50 3.30
C VAL A 11 -10.25 -0.13 4.49
N GLU A 12 -9.85 -0.51 5.70
CA GLU A 12 -10.55 -0.16 6.94
C GLU A 12 -10.55 1.35 7.16
N GLU A 13 -9.40 2.02 7.04
CA GLU A 13 -9.30 3.47 7.14
C GLU A 13 -10.16 4.19 6.10
N THR A 14 -10.07 3.77 4.83
CA THR A 14 -10.86 4.38 3.75
C THR A 14 -12.37 4.22 4.00
N ARG A 15 -12.77 3.10 4.61
CA ARG A 15 -14.16 2.84 4.99
C ARG A 15 -14.59 3.68 6.20
N GLU A 16 -13.73 3.89 7.18
CA GLU A 16 -13.99 4.78 8.31
C GLU A 16 -14.13 6.23 7.84
N ASP A 17 -13.25 6.66 6.94
CA ASP A 17 -13.29 7.98 6.32
C ASP A 17 -14.57 8.22 5.53
N TYR A 18 -15.10 7.18 4.86
CA TYR A 18 -16.40 7.24 4.20
C TYR A 18 -17.56 7.44 5.19
N ASN A 19 -17.51 6.77 6.34
CA ASN A 19 -18.55 6.88 7.38
C ASN A 19 -18.41 8.14 8.24
N SER A 20 -17.22 8.76 8.29
CA SER A 20 -16.92 9.94 9.10
C SER A 20 -15.90 10.85 8.40
N PRO A 21 -16.31 11.58 7.35
CA PRO A 21 -15.39 12.35 6.51
C PRO A 21 -14.62 13.45 7.25
N THR A 22 -15.14 13.94 8.38
CA THR A 22 -14.47 14.95 9.22
C THR A 22 -13.28 14.41 10.02
N THR A 23 -13.19 13.10 10.21
CA THR A 23 -12.07 12.46 10.93
C THR A 23 -11.02 11.88 10.00
N SER A 24 -11.12 12.16 8.69
CA SER A 24 -10.28 11.50 7.71
C SER A 24 -8.80 11.78 7.92
N THR A 25 -8.03 10.70 8.07
CA THR A 25 -6.57 10.71 8.15
C THR A 25 -5.91 10.31 6.83
N PHE A 26 -6.71 10.12 5.76
CA PHE A 26 -6.25 9.66 4.45
C PHE A 26 -5.00 10.38 3.94
N VAL A 27 -4.98 11.72 4.01
CA VAL A 27 -3.84 12.53 3.52
C VAL A 27 -2.56 12.22 4.28
N SER A 28 -2.65 12.00 5.60
CA SER A 28 -1.49 11.68 6.45
C SER A 28 -0.95 10.28 6.20
N ARG A 29 -1.80 9.33 5.79
CA ARG A 29 -1.45 7.92 5.57
C ARG A 29 -1.10 7.59 4.11
N MET A 30 -1.47 8.47 3.18
CA MET A 30 -1.14 8.34 1.75
C MET A 30 0.35 8.09 1.44
N PRO A 31 1.34 8.68 2.14
CA PRO A 31 2.75 8.36 1.94
C PRO A 31 3.09 6.89 2.25
N GLN A 32 2.48 6.32 3.28
CA GLN A 32 2.66 4.91 3.66
C GLN A 32 1.98 3.98 2.65
N CYS A 33 0.82 4.38 2.14
CA CYS A 33 0.12 3.67 1.07
C CYS A 33 0.97 3.59 -0.19
N ARG A 34 1.54 4.73 -0.62
CA ARG A 34 2.44 4.80 -1.77
C ARG A 34 3.68 3.90 -1.57
N GLN A 35 4.29 3.92 -0.39
CA GLN A 35 5.43 3.03 -0.11
C GLN A 35 5.07 1.55 -0.16
N THR A 36 3.88 1.18 0.31
CA THR A 36 3.39 -0.20 0.26
C THR A 36 3.18 -0.64 -1.20
N ILE A 37 2.57 0.21 -2.03
CA ILE A 37 2.41 -0.03 -3.46
C ILE A 37 3.78 -0.18 -4.14
N THR A 38 4.71 0.75 -3.90
CA THR A 38 6.07 0.67 -4.45
C THR A 38 6.77 -0.64 -4.02
N SER A 39 6.65 -1.04 -2.76
CA SER A 39 7.24 -2.29 -2.26
C SER A 39 6.63 -3.55 -2.91
N LEU A 40 5.33 -3.51 -3.20
CA LEU A 40 4.61 -4.57 -3.92
C LEU A 40 5.02 -4.61 -5.39
N GLU A 41 5.08 -3.47 -6.08
CA GLU A 41 5.53 -3.37 -7.47
C GLU A 41 6.98 -3.86 -7.62
N GLU A 42 7.86 -3.53 -6.68
CA GLU A 42 9.23 -4.04 -6.66
C GLU A 42 9.30 -5.55 -6.41
N ASN A 43 8.43 -6.12 -5.58
CA ASN A 43 8.36 -7.58 -5.38
C ASN A 43 7.84 -8.28 -6.63
N VAL A 44 6.74 -7.79 -7.23
CA VAL A 44 6.20 -8.34 -8.48
C VAL A 44 7.23 -8.24 -9.61
N SER A 45 8.00 -7.16 -9.69
CA SER A 45 9.08 -7.02 -10.66
C SER A 45 10.21 -8.04 -10.42
N LYS A 46 10.58 -8.28 -9.15
CA LYS A 46 11.56 -9.32 -8.80
C LYS A 46 11.04 -10.72 -9.13
N GLU A 47 9.76 -11.00 -8.87
CA GLU A 47 9.14 -12.28 -9.19
C GLU A 47 9.00 -12.49 -10.71
N GLY A 48 8.61 -11.46 -11.46
CA GLY A 48 8.56 -11.51 -12.93
C GLY A 48 9.94 -11.70 -13.57
N LEU A 49 10.98 -11.10 -13.01
CA LEU A 49 12.35 -11.22 -13.50
C LEU A 49 12.93 -12.62 -13.27
N VAL A 50 12.62 -13.29 -12.15
CA VAL A 50 13.09 -14.67 -11.94
C VAL A 50 12.46 -15.67 -12.91
N ILE A 51 11.24 -15.42 -13.40
CA ILE A 51 10.61 -16.28 -14.41
C ILE A 51 11.29 -16.11 -15.78
N LEU A 52 11.83 -14.92 -16.06
CA LEU A 52 12.54 -14.63 -17.32
C LEU A 52 14.02 -15.05 -17.30
N GLN A 53 14.65 -15.09 -16.11
CA GLN A 53 16.05 -15.53 -15.96
C GLN A 53 16.19 -17.06 -15.92
N GLY A 54 15.09 -17.79 -15.70
CA GLY A 54 15.05 -19.25 -15.58
C GLY A 54 14.70 -20.02 -16.85
N ARG A 55 14.76 -19.41 -18.03
CA ARG A 55 14.35 -20.03 -19.30
C ARG A 55 15.39 -19.90 -20.40
#